data_AF-A0A822ZFN9-F1
#
_entry.id   AF-A0A822ZFN9-F1
#
_cell.length_a   1.000
_cell.length_b   1.000
_cell.length_c   1.000
_cell.angle_alpha   90.00
_cell.angle_beta   90.00
_cell.angle_gamma   90.00
#
_symmetry.space_group_name_H-M   'P 1'
#
loop_
_entity.id
_entity.type
_entity.pdbx_description
1 polymer ?
#
loop_
_entity_poly.entity_id
_entity_poly.type
_entity_poly.pdbx_seq_one_letter_code
_entity_poly.pdbx_strand_id
1 'polypeptide(L)'
;MQYSNVLPGVVWNKLGWKTDAMTVQGLGLVNPKNVIRFYNDELHNYLASAECRLGAGLGGRVEFTRQYHNGYIVSMSHNTDALHCSKQTAVVRASDDFYPRDPVSHTIHIAPVAYNSAFFGEFMQPDWDMFHSQHQAAKYHGSARKISGGPVYVSDAPGKNNFDLLRK
;
A
#
# COMPACT_ATOMS: atom_id res chain seq x y z
N MET A 1 -27.23 6.60 16.31
CA MET A 1 -26.33 7.61 15.72
C MET A 1 -26.39 7.37 14.21
N GLN A 2 -26.87 8.34 13.42
CA GLN A 2 -27.04 8.18 11.97
C GLN A 2 -25.80 8.76 11.29
N TYR A 3 -25.04 7.93 10.58
CA TYR A 3 -23.87 8.41 9.86
C TYR A 3 -24.29 9.28 8.69
N SER A 4 -23.50 10.31 8.38
CA SER A 4 -23.72 11.22 7.27
C SER A 4 -23.65 10.46 5.94
N ASN A 5 -24.66 10.65 5.08
CA ASN A 5 -24.68 10.10 3.73
C ASN A 5 -23.44 10.57 2.94
N VAL A 6 -22.90 9.67 2.11
CA VAL A 6 -21.78 9.97 1.22
C VAL A 6 -22.18 11.10 0.28
N LEU A 7 -21.34 12.14 0.19
CA LEU A 7 -21.62 13.31 -0.65
C LEU A 7 -21.74 12.90 -2.12
N PRO A 8 -22.73 13.42 -2.88
CA PRO A 8 -22.95 13.07 -4.28
C PRO A 8 -21.67 13.18 -5.12
N GLY A 9 -20.89 14.25 -4.95
CA GLY A 9 -19.65 14.48 -5.71
C GLY A 9 -18.57 13.41 -5.52
N VAL A 10 -18.53 12.75 -4.36
CA VAL A 10 -17.61 11.62 -4.08
C VAL A 10 -18.11 10.36 -4.78
N VAL A 11 -19.42 10.12 -4.70
CA VAL A 11 -20.12 9.00 -5.34
C VAL A 11 -20.02 9.04 -6.87
N TRP A 12 -19.98 10.23 -7.47
CA TRP A 12 -19.81 10.42 -8.92
C TRP A 12 -18.41 10.07 -9.42
N ASN A 13 -17.37 10.33 -8.62
CA ASN A 13 -15.98 10.14 -9.03
C ASN A 13 -15.40 8.77 -8.67
N LYS A 14 -16.00 8.06 -7.69
CA LYS A 14 -15.54 6.74 -7.26
C LYS A 14 -16.72 5.75 -7.21
N LEU A 15 -17.07 5.21 -8.38
CA LEU A 15 -18.24 4.35 -8.58
C LEU A 15 -18.33 3.16 -7.62
N GLY A 16 -17.20 2.57 -7.19
CA GLY A 16 -17.18 1.47 -6.23
C GLY A 16 -17.80 1.81 -4.86
N TRP A 17 -17.83 3.09 -4.50
CA TRP A 17 -18.39 3.56 -3.23
C TRP A 17 -19.93 3.63 -3.24
N LYS A 18 -20.58 3.42 -4.40
CA LYS A 18 -22.04 3.28 -4.52
C LYS A 18 -22.54 1.98 -3.91
N THR A 19 -21.72 0.94 -3.93
CA THR A 19 -22.12 -0.44 -3.58
C THR A 19 -21.30 -1.03 -2.45
N ASP A 20 -20.21 -0.35 -2.06
CA ASP A 20 -19.39 -0.76 -0.93
C ASP A 20 -20.20 -0.68 0.37
N ALA A 21 -20.50 -1.85 0.95
CA ALA A 21 -21.40 -1.97 2.09
C ALA A 21 -20.94 -1.16 3.30
N MET A 22 -19.63 -0.98 3.47
CA MET A 22 -19.07 -0.14 4.52
C MET A 22 -19.37 1.34 4.25
N THR A 23 -19.04 1.82 3.06
CA THR A 23 -19.21 3.21 2.65
C THR A 23 -20.68 3.64 2.62
N VAL A 24 -21.57 2.78 2.11
CA VAL A 24 -23.03 3.03 2.03
C VAL A 24 -23.68 3.09 3.42
N GLN A 25 -23.14 2.36 4.40
CA GLN A 25 -23.61 2.41 5.79
C GLN A 25 -22.89 3.46 6.64
N GLY A 26 -22.00 4.26 6.04
CA GLY A 26 -21.18 5.26 6.74
C GLY A 26 -20.06 4.67 7.60
N LEU A 27 -19.78 3.37 7.46
CA LEU A 27 -18.61 2.72 8.05
C LEU A 27 -17.36 3.05 7.21
N GLY A 28 -16.34 3.58 7.87
CA GLY A 28 -15.05 3.91 7.24
C GLY A 28 -14.69 5.40 7.29
N LEU A 29 -15.64 6.27 7.64
CA LEU A 29 -15.37 7.68 7.92
C LEU A 29 -15.60 7.97 9.40
N VAL A 30 -14.50 8.20 10.11
CA VAL A 30 -14.56 8.64 11.50
C VAL A 30 -15.00 10.10 11.52
N ASN A 31 -15.99 10.45 12.34
CA ASN A 31 -16.39 11.84 12.52
C ASN A 31 -15.16 12.67 12.91
N PRO A 32 -14.82 13.78 12.21
CA PRO A 32 -13.61 14.56 12.48
C PRO A 32 -13.46 15.00 13.94
N LYS A 33 -14.58 15.27 14.63
CA LYS A 33 -14.58 15.65 16.05
C LYS A 33 -14.20 14.50 16.99
N ASN A 34 -14.36 13.27 16.53
CA ASN A 34 -14.10 12.06 17.30
C ASN A 34 -12.87 11.29 16.78
N VAL A 35 -12.13 11.85 15.81
CA VAL A 35 -11.02 11.15 15.16
C VAL A 35 -9.93 10.76 16.15
N ILE A 36 -9.61 11.65 17.08
CA ILE A 36 -8.59 11.41 18.11
C ILE A 36 -9.02 10.28 19.04
N ARG A 37 -10.25 10.35 19.56
CA ARG A 37 -10.81 9.31 20.45
C ARG A 37 -10.89 7.96 19.75
N PHE A 38 -11.38 7.93 18.51
CA PHE A 38 -11.52 6.68 17.76
C PHE A 38 -10.17 5.99 17.55
N TYR A 39 -9.14 6.71 17.06
CA TYR A 39 -7.83 6.11 16.84
C TYR A 39 -7.15 5.76 18.15
N ASN A 40 -7.14 6.67 19.13
CA ASN A 40 -6.35 6.50 20.36
C ASN A 40 -7.01 5.54 21.37
N ASP A 41 -8.33 5.63 21.54
CA ASP A 41 -9.03 4.98 22.66
C ASP A 41 -9.87 3.79 22.23
N GLU A 42 -10.29 3.69 20.97
CA GLU A 42 -11.24 2.66 20.53
C GLU A 42 -10.56 1.63 19.61
N LEU A 43 -10.00 2.09 18.48
CA LEU A 43 -9.38 1.22 17.49
C LEU A 43 -8.14 0.51 18.05
N HIS A 44 -7.25 1.24 18.74
CA HIS A 44 -6.05 0.63 19.33
C HIS A 44 -6.40 -0.40 20.42
N ASN A 45 -7.43 -0.14 21.22
CA ASN A 45 -7.90 -1.07 22.25
C ASN A 45 -8.55 -2.33 21.65
N TYR A 46 -9.33 -2.17 20.58
CA TYR A 46 -9.89 -3.30 19.83
C TYR A 46 -8.81 -4.14 19.15
N LEU A 47 -7.83 -3.51 18.51
CA LEU A 47 -6.70 -4.21 17.89
C LEU A 47 -5.76 -4.87 18.90
N ALA A 48 -5.75 -4.40 20.16
CA ALA A 48 -5.01 -5.05 21.23
C ALA A 48 -5.76 -6.29 21.79
N SER A 49 -7.09 -6.32 21.71
CA SER A 49 -7.92 -7.42 22.23
C SER A 49 -8.21 -8.51 21.19
N ALA A 50 -8.38 -8.14 19.92
CA ALA A 50 -8.26 -9.08 18.81
C ALA A 50 -6.77 -9.38 18.65
N GLU A 51 -6.35 -10.64 18.53
CA GLU A 51 -4.92 -11.02 18.39
C GLU A 51 -4.26 -10.55 17.07
N CYS A 52 -4.72 -9.45 16.47
CA CYS A 52 -4.02 -8.67 15.45
C CYS A 52 -2.83 -7.92 16.07
N ARG A 53 -1.80 -8.68 16.48
CA ARG A 53 -0.59 -8.16 17.10
C ARG A 53 0.32 -7.49 16.05
N LEU A 54 0.01 -6.25 15.69
CA LEU A 54 0.99 -5.32 15.13
C LEU A 54 0.93 -3.99 15.90
N GLY A 55 1.59 -3.97 17.07
CA GLY A 55 1.95 -2.71 17.76
C GLY A 55 1.42 -2.45 19.17
N ALA A 56 0.73 -3.39 19.82
CA ALA A 56 0.36 -3.23 21.23
C ALA A 56 1.60 -3.06 22.12
N GLY A 57 1.68 -1.96 22.87
CA GLY A 57 2.82 -1.58 23.70
C GLY A 57 3.88 -0.71 23.02
N LEU A 58 3.77 -0.47 21.71
CA LEU A 58 4.75 0.29 20.91
C LEU A 58 4.16 1.58 20.30
N GLY A 59 3.12 2.15 20.89
CA GLY A 59 2.62 3.49 20.56
C GLY A 59 1.73 3.62 19.30
N GLY A 60 1.05 2.54 18.88
CA GLY A 60 0.16 2.55 17.71
C GLY A 60 0.92 2.52 16.38
N ARG A 61 0.21 2.63 15.25
CA ARG A 61 0.78 2.37 13.91
C ARG A 61 2.00 3.25 13.60
N VAL A 62 1.97 4.55 13.94
CA VAL A 62 3.04 5.49 13.61
C VAL A 62 4.32 5.21 14.41
N GLU A 63 4.19 5.04 15.73
CA GLU A 63 5.35 4.76 16.59
C GLU A 63 5.90 3.35 16.34
N PHE A 64 5.03 2.38 16.06
CA PHE A 64 5.43 1.04 15.61
C PHE A 64 6.19 1.11 14.28
N THR A 65 5.68 1.85 13.29
CA THR A 65 6.35 2.05 12.00
C THR A 65 7.73 2.67 12.21
N ARG A 66 7.86 3.68 13.08
CA ARG A 66 9.14 4.34 13.40
C ARG A 66 10.17 3.40 14.05
N GLN A 67 9.73 2.41 14.82
CA GLN A 67 10.60 1.42 15.47
C GLN A 67 11.03 0.27 14.54
N TYR A 68 10.20 -0.09 13.54
CA TYR A 68 10.47 -1.19 12.61
C TYR A 68 11.02 -0.74 11.25
N HIS A 69 10.78 0.51 10.82
CA HIS A 69 11.43 1.16 9.68
C HIS A 69 12.87 1.59 10.04
N ASN A 70 13.68 0.65 10.55
CA ASN A 70 15.12 0.83 10.75
C ASN A 70 15.92 0.49 9.47
N GLY A 71 15.36 0.78 8.30
CA GLY A 71 15.99 0.49 7.00
C GLY A 71 15.82 -0.95 6.48
N TYR A 72 15.17 -1.86 7.24
CA TYR A 72 14.96 -3.27 6.84
C TYR A 72 13.60 -3.54 6.20
N ILE A 73 12.53 -2.91 6.70
CA ILE A 73 11.20 -2.92 6.10
C ILE A 73 10.97 -1.50 5.60
N VAL A 74 10.86 -1.35 4.29
CA VAL A 74 10.99 -0.04 3.65
C VAL A 74 9.81 0.29 2.75
N SER A 75 9.25 -0.71 2.10
CA SER A 75 8.14 -0.51 1.18
C SER A 75 6.90 -1.22 1.70
N MET A 76 5.99 -0.42 2.25
CA MET A 76 4.62 -0.81 2.58
C MET A 76 3.66 -0.07 1.64
N SER A 77 2.39 -0.47 1.65
CA SER A 77 1.28 -0.15 0.72
C SER A 77 0.96 1.35 0.51
N HIS A 78 1.92 2.14 0.03
CA HIS A 78 1.82 3.58 -0.24
C HIS A 78 1.09 4.33 0.89
N ASN A 79 1.36 3.97 2.14
CA ASN A 79 0.71 4.60 3.28
C ASN A 79 1.43 5.89 3.66
N THR A 80 0.69 6.87 4.16
CA THR A 80 1.26 8.14 4.63
C THR A 80 2.27 7.96 5.76
N ASP A 81 2.19 6.87 6.53
CA ASP A 81 3.17 6.57 7.59
C ASP A 81 4.57 6.26 7.02
N ALA A 82 4.67 5.74 5.80
CA ALA A 82 5.97 5.56 5.14
C ALA A 82 6.65 6.90 4.84
N LEU A 83 5.89 7.95 4.51
CA LEU A 83 6.43 9.31 4.35
C LEU A 83 6.95 9.88 5.66
N HIS A 84 6.29 9.58 6.78
CA HIS A 84 6.76 9.99 8.11
C HIS A 84 8.09 9.33 8.50
N CYS A 85 8.40 8.18 7.91
CA CYS A 85 9.67 7.47 8.10
C CYS A 85 10.69 7.72 6.97
N SER A 86 10.45 8.69 6.08
CA SER A 86 11.32 9.03 4.94
C SER A 86 12.75 9.43 5.33
N LYS A 87 12.99 9.85 6.58
CA LYS A 87 14.35 10.12 7.09
C LYS A 87 15.15 8.84 7.37
N GLN A 88 14.49 7.70 7.50
CA GLN A 88 15.11 6.42 7.84
C GLN A 88 15.23 5.49 6.62
N THR A 89 14.58 5.83 5.51
CA THR A 89 14.66 5.04 4.29
C THR A 89 14.64 5.88 3.03
N ALA A 90 15.47 5.48 2.06
CA ALA A 90 15.52 6.11 0.76
C ALA A 90 14.49 5.56 -0.24
N VAL A 91 13.80 4.45 0.05
CA VAL A 91 12.87 3.83 -0.93
C VAL A 91 11.42 4.09 -0.51
N VAL A 92 10.56 4.43 -1.47
CA VAL A 92 9.12 4.68 -1.29
C VAL A 92 8.30 3.91 -2.31
N ARG A 93 7.20 3.28 -1.88
CA ARG A 93 6.26 2.67 -2.82
C ARG A 93 5.66 3.73 -3.74
N ALA A 94 5.69 3.51 -5.05
CA ALA A 94 5.10 4.41 -6.04
C ALA A 94 3.82 3.86 -6.67
N SER A 95 3.32 2.72 -6.18
CA SER A 95 2.21 1.96 -6.74
C SER A 95 1.05 1.77 -5.77
N ASP A 96 -0.12 1.46 -6.31
CA ASP A 96 -1.13 0.65 -5.62
C ASP A 96 -0.71 -0.84 -5.64
N ASP A 97 -1.46 -1.73 -4.99
CA ASP A 97 -1.17 -3.15 -4.97
C ASP A 97 -1.28 -3.80 -6.35
N PHE A 98 -0.38 -4.75 -6.64
CA PHE A 98 -0.41 -5.56 -7.84
C PHE A 98 -1.53 -6.62 -7.81
N TYR A 99 -2.39 -6.65 -8.85
CA TYR A 99 -3.51 -7.60 -8.99
C TYR A 99 -3.26 -8.66 -10.09
N PRO A 100 -2.48 -9.74 -9.83
CA PRO A 100 -2.03 -10.69 -10.86
C PRO A 100 -3.14 -11.44 -11.59
N ARG A 101 -4.35 -11.50 -11.03
CA ARG A 101 -5.48 -12.24 -11.61
C ARG A 101 -6.33 -11.39 -12.55
N ASP A 102 -6.11 -10.07 -12.60
CA ASP A 102 -6.83 -9.16 -13.48
C ASP A 102 -5.91 -8.73 -14.64
N PRO A 103 -6.12 -9.25 -15.86
CA PRO A 103 -5.33 -8.89 -17.03
C PRO A 103 -5.29 -7.39 -17.33
N VAL A 104 -6.38 -6.67 -17.03
CA VAL A 104 -6.49 -5.23 -17.30
C VAL A 104 -5.62 -4.42 -16.34
N SER A 105 -5.37 -4.95 -15.15
CA SER A 105 -4.55 -4.29 -14.13
C SER A 105 -3.07 -4.21 -14.50
N HIS A 106 -2.53 -5.09 -15.35
CA HIS A 106 -1.08 -5.14 -15.60
C HIS A 106 -0.52 -3.83 -16.17
N THR A 107 -1.15 -3.29 -17.22
CA THR A 107 -0.73 -2.03 -17.84
C THR A 107 -1.08 -0.83 -16.96
N ILE A 108 -2.26 -0.88 -16.32
CA ILE A 108 -2.74 0.15 -15.40
C ILE A 108 -1.92 0.19 -14.11
N HIS A 109 -1.19 -0.86 -13.75
CA HIS A 109 -0.23 -0.85 -12.63
C HIS A 109 1.04 -0.09 -13.00
N ILE A 110 1.62 -0.37 -14.17
CA ILE A 110 2.91 0.21 -14.59
C ILE A 110 2.82 1.70 -14.91
N ALA A 111 1.79 2.12 -15.64
CA ALA A 111 1.65 3.50 -16.10
C ALA A 111 1.63 4.56 -14.96
N PRO A 112 0.77 4.46 -13.93
CA PRO A 112 0.75 5.42 -12.84
C PRO A 112 2.00 5.31 -11.98
N VAL A 113 2.59 4.12 -11.83
CA VAL A 113 3.85 3.93 -11.12
C VAL A 113 4.99 4.69 -11.79
N ALA A 114 5.08 4.64 -13.12
CA ALA A 114 6.06 5.41 -13.87
C ALA A 114 5.84 6.92 -13.69
N TYR A 115 4.58 7.37 -13.72
CA TYR A 115 4.24 8.78 -13.51
C TYR A 115 4.61 9.25 -12.09
N ASN A 116 4.24 8.48 -11.07
CA ASN A 116 4.58 8.77 -9.67
C ASN A 116 6.09 8.77 -9.45
N SER A 117 6.83 7.93 -10.18
CA SER A 117 8.29 7.88 -10.10
C SER A 117 8.97 9.15 -10.59
N ALA A 118 8.36 9.90 -11.52
CA ALA A 118 8.88 11.21 -11.94
C ALA A 118 8.84 12.24 -10.81
N PHE A 119 7.90 12.11 -9.87
CA PHE A 119 7.85 12.97 -8.68
C PHE A 119 8.74 12.43 -7.56
N PHE A 120 8.56 11.17 -7.18
CA PHE A 120 9.30 10.58 -6.06
C PHE A 120 10.80 10.50 -6.33
N GLY A 121 11.21 10.23 -7.57
CA GLY A 121 12.61 10.06 -7.98
C GLY A 121 13.50 11.26 -7.67
N GLU A 122 12.94 12.44 -7.44
CA GLU A 122 13.67 13.65 -7.07
C GLU A 122 14.22 13.60 -5.62
N PHE A 123 13.63 12.81 -4.73
CA PHE A 123 13.99 12.78 -3.31
C PHE A 123 13.96 11.38 -2.66
N MET A 124 13.42 10.37 -3.34
CA MET A 124 13.37 8.98 -2.89
C MET A 124 13.44 8.01 -4.08
N GLN A 125 14.01 6.83 -3.86
CA GLN A 125 14.02 5.72 -4.80
C GLN A 125 12.61 5.10 -4.92
N PRO A 126 11.95 5.13 -6.10
CA PRO A 126 10.63 4.54 -6.25
C PRO A 126 10.67 3.00 -6.25
N ASP A 127 9.85 2.36 -5.42
CA ASP A 127 9.52 0.94 -5.47
C ASP A 127 8.26 0.73 -6.30
N TRP A 128 8.36 -0.15 -7.31
CA TRP A 128 7.32 -0.45 -8.28
C TRP A 128 6.45 -1.65 -7.89
N ASP A 129 6.62 -2.14 -6.66
CA ASP A 129 5.96 -3.30 -6.05
C ASP A 129 6.43 -4.65 -6.59
N MET A 130 6.17 -5.68 -5.79
CA MET A 130 6.43 -7.06 -6.13
C MET A 130 5.67 -7.51 -7.38
N PHE A 131 6.11 -8.61 -7.95
CA PHE A 131 5.40 -9.31 -9.03
C PHE A 131 5.62 -10.82 -8.92
N HIS A 132 4.85 -11.58 -9.68
CA HIS A 132 5.02 -13.04 -9.77
C HIS A 132 5.93 -13.37 -10.95
N SER A 133 7.10 -13.94 -10.70
CA SER A 133 8.09 -14.28 -11.74
C SER A 133 7.67 -15.49 -12.59
N GLN A 134 6.72 -16.29 -12.12
CA GLN A 134 6.11 -17.39 -12.87
C GLN A 134 4.87 -16.97 -13.69
N HIS A 135 4.41 -15.73 -13.58
CA HIS A 135 3.20 -15.28 -14.27
C HIS A 135 3.42 -15.16 -15.79
N GLN A 136 2.34 -15.31 -16.58
CA GLN A 136 2.39 -15.10 -18.03
C GLN A 136 2.91 -13.71 -18.42
N ALA A 137 2.60 -12.69 -17.61
CA ALA A 137 3.08 -11.32 -17.78
C ALA A 137 4.42 -11.04 -17.08
N ALA A 138 5.11 -12.05 -16.55
CA ALA A 138 6.31 -11.85 -15.74
C ALA A 138 7.44 -11.14 -16.48
N LYS A 139 7.62 -11.40 -17.78
CA LYS A 139 8.61 -10.68 -18.61
C LYS A 139 8.32 -9.19 -18.68
N TYR A 140 7.05 -8.81 -18.82
CA TYR A 140 6.62 -7.42 -18.85
C TYR A 140 6.90 -6.75 -17.51
N HIS A 141 6.46 -7.35 -16.39
CA HIS A 141 6.67 -6.79 -15.06
C HIS A 141 8.16 -6.75 -14.67
N GLY A 142 8.89 -7.85 -14.88
CA GLY A 142 10.32 -7.93 -14.58
C GLY A 142 11.12 -6.88 -15.36
N SER A 143 10.84 -6.69 -16.65
CA SER A 143 11.49 -5.64 -17.45
C SER A 143 11.16 -4.25 -16.92
N ALA A 144 9.91 -4.00 -16.53
CA ALA A 144 9.49 -2.71 -15.99
C ALA A 144 10.21 -2.38 -14.67
N ARG A 145 10.34 -3.35 -13.74
CA ARG A 145 11.12 -3.16 -12.50
C ARG A 145 12.61 -3.00 -12.77
N LYS A 146 13.15 -3.68 -13.77
CA LYS A 146 14.55 -3.48 -14.18
C LYS A 146 14.79 -2.05 -14.68
N ILE A 147 13.88 -1.52 -15.49
CA ILE A 147 13.96 -0.16 -16.04
C ILE A 147 13.79 0.91 -14.95
N SER A 148 13.01 0.63 -13.90
CA SER A 148 12.75 1.61 -12.85
C SER A 148 13.98 1.99 -12.03
N GLY A 149 15.04 1.16 -12.06
CA GLY A 149 16.24 1.34 -11.22
C GLY A 149 15.99 1.12 -9.73
N GLY A 150 14.77 0.77 -9.34
CA GLY A 150 14.38 0.46 -7.98
C GLY A 150 14.62 -1.01 -7.60
N PRO A 151 14.18 -1.40 -6.40
CA PRO A 151 14.29 -2.79 -5.97
C PRO A 151 13.40 -3.72 -6.80
N VAL A 152 13.82 -4.99 -6.90
CA VAL A 152 13.07 -6.06 -7.56
C VAL A 152 12.63 -7.05 -6.48
N TYR A 153 11.33 -7.07 -6.21
CA TYR A 153 10.71 -8.01 -5.28
C TYR A 153 9.86 -9.03 -6.03
N VAL A 154 9.88 -10.28 -5.56
CA VAL A 154 9.02 -11.35 -6.07
C VAL A 154 8.19 -11.95 -4.94
N SER A 155 6.95 -12.30 -5.26
CA SER A 155 6.00 -12.92 -4.32
C SER A 155 5.52 -14.29 -4.77
N ASP A 156 6.32 -14.97 -5.59
CA ASP A 156 6.09 -16.37 -5.89
C ASP A 156 6.14 -17.21 -4.61
N ALA A 157 5.48 -18.37 -4.65
CA ALA A 157 5.57 -19.32 -3.55
C ALA A 157 7.05 -19.71 -3.29
N PRO A 158 7.44 -19.96 -2.02
CA PRO A 158 8.80 -20.35 -1.69
C PRO A 158 9.32 -21.50 -2.57
N GLY A 159 10.52 -21.31 -3.14
CA GLY A 159 11.14 -22.28 -4.05
C GLY A 159 10.55 -22.32 -5.47
N LYS A 160 9.59 -21.46 -5.81
CA LYS A 160 8.99 -21.37 -7.15
C LYS A 160 9.44 -20.16 -7.96
N ASN A 161 10.47 -19.45 -7.52
CA ASN A 161 11.02 -18.30 -8.25
C ASN A 161 11.57 -18.70 -9.62
N ASN A 162 11.25 -17.93 -10.66
CA ASN A 162 11.81 -18.09 -12.00
C ASN A 162 13.18 -17.40 -12.09
N PHE A 163 14.24 -18.08 -11.66
CA PHE A 163 15.59 -17.49 -11.67
C PHE A 163 16.12 -17.19 -13.07
N ASP A 164 15.66 -17.88 -14.11
CA ASP A 164 16.05 -17.59 -15.51
C ASP A 164 15.50 -16.25 -15.98
N LEU A 165 14.32 -15.86 -15.50
CA LEU A 165 13.79 -14.53 -15.72
C LEU A 165 14.53 -13.49 -14.88
N LEU A 166 14.73 -13.77 -13.58
CA LEU A 166 15.29 -12.79 -12.63
C LEU A 166 16.76 -12.45 -12.86
N ARG A 167 17.51 -13.30 -13.58
CA ARG A 167 18.89 -13.02 -13.98
C ARG A 167 19.01 -12.08 -15.18
N LYS A 168 17.91 -11.79 -15.89
CA LYS A 168 17.93 -10.96 -17.11
C LYS A 168 17.91 -9.49 -16.79
#